data_AF-A0AA88W9H6-F1
#
_entry.id   AF-A0AA88W9H6-F1
#
_cell.length_a   1.000
_cell.length_b   1.000
_cell.length_c   1.000
_cell.angle_alpha   90.00
_cell.angle_beta   90.00
_cell.angle_gamma   90.00
#
_symmetry.space_group_name_H-M   'P 1'
#
loop_
_entity.id
_entity.type
_entity.pdbx_description
1 polymer ?
#
loop_
_entity_poly.entity_id
_entity_poly.type
_entity_poly.pdbx_seq_one_letter_code
_entity_poly.pdbx_strand_id
1 'polypeptide(L)'
;MNGDPLIATVCRQTPNPDSCTSILKSDPRTGTGNINDLMLISIDLASFNATATRVKIHSLLLGTTDPGLTEPLKDCANDYESVVVYLDQAVELFKSGANGEVETQGTSTYLSR
;
A
#
# COMPACT_ATOMS: atom_id res chain seq x y z
N MET A 1 -6.51 -23.23 -8.35
CA MET A 1 -5.29 -22.66 -8.95
C MET A 1 -4.33 -22.42 -7.80
N ASN A 2 -3.06 -22.83 -7.91
CA ASN A 2 -2.08 -22.61 -6.84
C ASN A 2 -1.71 -21.12 -6.77
N GLY A 3 -1.42 -20.58 -5.59
CA GLY A 3 -1.04 -19.17 -5.41
C GLY A 3 0.27 -18.78 -6.09
N ASP A 4 1.24 -19.70 -6.16
CA ASP A 4 2.58 -19.43 -6.72
C ASP A 4 2.58 -18.97 -8.20
N PRO A 5 1.92 -19.68 -9.14
CA PRO A 5 1.79 -19.20 -10.53
C PRO A 5 1.08 -17.84 -10.66
N LEU A 6 0.13 -17.57 -9.77
CA LEU A 6 -0.63 -16.33 -9.78
C LEU A 6 0.22 -15.15 -9.27
N ILE A 7 0.96 -15.34 -8.18
CA ILE A 7 1.94 -14.37 -7.66
C ILE A 7 2.95 -14.02 -8.75
N ALA A 8 3.52 -15.01 -9.44
CA ALA A 8 4.47 -14.76 -10.51
C ALA A 8 3.87 -13.92 -11.66
N THR A 9 2.60 -14.18 -12.00
CA THR A 9 1.88 -13.44 -13.05
C THR A 9 1.66 -11.98 -12.67
N VAL A 10 1.20 -11.72 -11.44
CA VAL A 10 0.96 -10.36 -10.93
C VAL A 10 2.27 -9.61 -10.77
N CYS A 11 3.27 -10.20 -10.13
CA CYS A 11 4.51 -9.51 -9.81
C CYS A 11 5.34 -9.14 -11.04
N ARG A 12 5.23 -9.87 -12.16
CA ARG A 12 5.88 -9.50 -13.42
C ARG A 12 5.36 -8.17 -14.00
N GLN A 13 4.18 -7.72 -13.60
CA GLN A 13 3.60 -6.45 -14.03
C GLN A 13 4.03 -5.27 -13.14
N THR A 14 4.75 -5.53 -12.06
CA THR A 14 5.22 -4.48 -11.14
C THR A 14 6.60 -3.97 -11.53
N PRO A 15 6.96 -2.73 -11.17
CA PRO A 15 8.32 -2.21 -11.38
C PRO A 15 9.41 -2.99 -10.65
N ASN A 16 9.06 -3.74 -9.60
CA ASN A 16 10.00 -4.55 -8.81
C ASN A 16 9.42 -5.95 -8.53
N PRO A 17 9.60 -6.89 -9.49
CA PRO A 17 9.02 -8.24 -9.38
C PRO A 17 9.53 -9.07 -8.19
N ASP A 18 10.80 -8.93 -7.84
CA ASP A 18 11.41 -9.70 -6.74
C ASP A 18 10.89 -9.23 -5.39
N SER A 19 10.82 -7.91 -5.17
CA SER A 19 10.21 -7.36 -3.96
C SER A 19 8.71 -7.67 -3.88
N CYS A 20 7.97 -7.57 -4.99
CA CYS A 20 6.57 -7.98 -5.02
C CYS A 20 6.40 -9.45 -4.59
N THR A 21 7.23 -10.34 -5.14
CA THR A 21 7.16 -11.77 -4.82
C THR A 21 7.45 -12.01 -3.34
N SER A 22 8.50 -11.37 -2.80
CA SER A 22 8.85 -11.48 -1.39
C SER A 22 7.75 -10.94 -0.47
N ILE A 23 7.12 -9.82 -0.84
CA ILE A 23 6.04 -9.20 -0.07
C ILE A 23 4.82 -10.11 -0.05
N LEU A 24 4.35 -10.58 -1.21
CA LEU A 24 3.16 -11.43 -1.27
C LEU A 24 3.39 -12.77 -0.55
N LYS A 25 4.55 -13.40 -0.73
CA LYS A 25 4.89 -14.65 -0.04
C LYS A 25 5.08 -14.52 1.47
N SER A 26 5.25 -13.31 1.99
CA SER A 26 5.30 -13.08 3.44
C SER A 26 3.95 -13.28 4.12
N ASP A 27 2.85 -13.18 3.37
CA ASP A 27 1.50 -13.40 3.88
C ASP A 27 1.01 -14.81 3.50
N PRO A 28 0.74 -15.69 4.46
CA PRO A 28 0.32 -17.08 4.19
C PRO A 28 -1.01 -17.17 3.44
N ARG A 29 -1.86 -16.13 3.46
CA ARG A 29 -3.14 -16.09 2.74
C ARG A 29 -2.94 -16.14 1.22
N THR A 30 -1.77 -15.75 0.71
CA THR A 30 -1.49 -15.75 -0.73
C THR A 30 -1.28 -17.14 -1.32
N GLY A 31 -0.92 -18.14 -0.49
CA GLY A 31 -0.62 -19.49 -0.97
C GLY A 31 -1.82 -20.19 -1.62
N THR A 32 -3.04 -19.86 -1.20
CA THR A 32 -4.30 -20.42 -1.69
C THR A 32 -5.24 -19.39 -2.32
N GLY A 33 -4.82 -18.12 -2.38
CA GLY A 33 -5.67 -17.02 -2.85
C GLY A 33 -5.89 -17.02 -4.37
N ASN A 34 -7.08 -16.59 -4.78
CA ASN A 34 -7.37 -16.20 -6.16
C ASN A 34 -6.95 -14.73 -6.41
N ILE A 35 -7.19 -14.20 -7.61
CA ILE A 35 -6.76 -12.84 -7.97
C ILE A 35 -7.41 -11.75 -7.10
N ASN A 36 -8.65 -11.95 -6.67
CA ASN A 36 -9.36 -11.03 -5.78
C ASN A 36 -8.79 -11.08 -4.37
N ASP A 37 -8.45 -12.28 -3.89
CA ASP A 37 -7.78 -12.45 -2.60
C ASP A 37 -6.41 -11.77 -2.61
N LEU A 38 -5.62 -11.94 -3.68
CA LEU A 38 -4.32 -11.28 -3.82
C LEU A 38 -4.44 -9.76 -3.89
N MET A 39 -5.49 -9.21 -4.51
CA MET A 39 -5.74 -7.77 -4.52
C MET A 39 -6.00 -7.26 -3.09
N LEU A 40 -6.92 -7.88 -2.36
CA LEU A 40 -7.24 -7.52 -0.98
C LEU A 40 -6.02 -7.65 -0.06
N ILE A 41 -5.28 -8.76 -0.18
CA ILE A 41 -4.05 -8.97 0.60
C ILE A 41 -3.00 -7.89 0.28
N SER A 42 -2.88 -7.48 -0.98
CA SER A 42 -1.95 -6.40 -1.36
C SER A 42 -2.34 -5.06 -0.72
N ILE A 43 -3.63 -4.74 -0.69
CA ILE A 43 -4.15 -3.52 -0.04
C ILE A 43 -3.93 -3.60 1.47
N ASP A 44 -4.20 -4.74 2.10
CA ASP A 44 -3.97 -4.96 3.53
C ASP A 44 -2.49 -4.73 3.90
N LEU A 45 -1.56 -5.32 3.13
CA LEU A 45 -0.12 -5.18 3.35
C LEU A 45 0.33 -3.72 3.16
N ALA A 46 -0.22 -3.02 2.17
CA ALA A 46 0.05 -1.60 1.96
C ALA A 46 -0.48 -0.76 3.14
N SER A 47 -1.70 -1.03 3.61
CA SER A 47 -2.32 -0.29 4.73
C SER A 47 -1.56 -0.50 6.03
N PHE A 48 -1.12 -1.74 6.29
CA PHE A 48 -0.26 -2.06 7.44
C PHE A 48 1.04 -1.26 7.41
N ASN A 49 1.75 -1.26 6.28
CA ASN A 49 3.02 -0.54 6.13
C ASN A 49 2.84 0.98 6.18
N ALA A 50 1.78 1.51 5.54
CA ALA A 50 1.46 2.93 5.57
C ALA A 50 1.15 3.40 6.99
N THR A 51 0.35 2.63 7.74
CA THR A 51 0.02 2.93 9.14
C THR A 51 1.27 2.90 10.03
N ALA A 52 2.10 1.86 9.89
CA ALA A 52 3.36 1.75 10.65
C ALA A 52 4.30 2.93 10.34
N THR A 53 4.38 3.34 9.07
CA THR A 53 5.19 4.48 8.65
C THR A 53 4.64 5.80 9.19
N ARG A 54 3.32 6.01 9.16
CA ARG A 54 2.66 7.17 9.77
C ARG A 54 3.00 7.28 11.26
N VAL A 55 2.91 6.18 12.00
CA VAL A 55 3.28 6.13 13.43
C VAL A 55 4.75 6.49 13.63
N LYS A 56 5.65 5.98 12.77
CA LYS A 56 7.07 6.32 12.82
C LYS A 56 7.32 7.81 12.54
N ILE A 57 6.65 8.39 11.55
CA ILE A 57 6.76 9.82 11.22
C ILE A 57 6.29 10.67 12.40
N HIS A 58 5.15 10.35 13.03
CA HIS A 58 4.70 11.07 14.22
C HIS A 58 5.71 10.98 15.37
N SER A 59 6.29 9.80 15.60
CA SER A 59 7.34 9.63 16.62
C SER A 59 8.57 10.49 16.32
N LEU A 60 8.98 10.60 15.06
CA LEU A 60 10.10 11.46 14.64
C LEU A 60 9.76 12.94 14.81
N LEU A 61 8.54 13.35 14.43
CA LEU A 61 8.08 14.73 14.55
C LEU A 61 8.01 15.17 16.02
N LEU A 62 7.57 14.31 16.93
CA LEU A 62 7.55 14.60 18.36
C LEU A 62 8.95 14.64 18.99
N GLY A 63 9.91 13.92 18.39
CA GLY A 63 11.27 13.80 18.91
C GLY A 63 12.29 14.76 18.30
N THR A 64 11.97 15.43 17.20
CA THR A 64 12.92 16.31 16.52
C THR A 64 13.00 17.68 17.19
N THR A 65 14.22 18.20 17.33
CA THR A 65 14.49 19.60 17.68
C THR A 65 15.07 20.37 16.49
N ASP A 66 15.27 19.72 15.35
CA ASP A 66 15.79 20.34 14.14
C ASP A 66 14.65 21.06 13.38
N PRO A 67 14.69 22.40 13.29
CA PRO A 67 13.67 23.15 12.56
C PRO A 67 13.59 22.77 11.08
N GLY A 68 14.69 22.30 10.49
CA GLY A 68 14.74 21.85 9.10
C GLY A 68 14.01 20.53 8.85
N LEU A 69 13.72 19.76 9.90
CA LEU A 69 12.98 18.49 9.79
C LEU A 69 11.50 18.63 10.13
N THR A 70 11.09 19.70 10.81
CA THR A 70 9.71 19.88 11.28
C THR A 70 8.70 19.90 10.13
N GLU A 71 8.88 20.78 9.15
CA GLU A 71 7.93 20.89 8.03
C GLU A 71 7.93 19.64 7.14
N PRO A 72 9.09 19.08 6.71
CA PRO A 72 9.09 17.83 5.94
C PRO A 72 8.40 16.66 6.66
N LEU A 73 8.57 16.54 7.98
CA LEU A 73 7.91 15.49 8.77
C LEU A 73 6.40 15.71 8.89
N LYS A 74 5.93 16.96 8.95
CA LYS A 74 4.49 17.28 8.88
C LYS A 74 3.90 16.92 7.52
N ASP A 75 4.58 17.28 6.43
CA ASP A 75 4.15 16.92 5.08
C ASP A 75 4.06 15.41 4.91
N CYS A 76 5.09 14.68 5.37
CA CYS A 76 5.06 13.23 5.37
C CYS A 76 3.92 12.65 6.22
N ALA A 77 3.60 13.25 7.38
CA ALA A 77 2.50 12.80 8.21
C ALA A 77 1.15 12.95 7.49
N ASN A 78 0.92 14.10 6.85
CA ASN A 78 -0.29 14.39 6.08
C ASN A 78 -0.42 13.47 4.85
N ASP A 79 0.68 13.22 4.14
CA ASP A 79 0.70 12.29 3.00
C ASP A 79 0.30 10.88 3.46
N TYR A 80 0.90 10.37 4.54
CA TYR A 80 0.61 9.03 5.02
C TYR A 80 -0.76 8.90 5.70
N GLU A 81 -1.31 9.98 6.25
CA GLU A 81 -2.73 10.01 6.66
C GLU A 81 -3.65 9.85 5.45
N SER A 82 -3.37 10.58 4.37
CA SER A 82 -4.13 10.48 3.11
C SER A 82 -4.00 9.10 2.47
N VAL A 83 -2.79 8.53 2.43
CA VAL A 83 -2.56 7.16 1.90
C VAL A 83 -3.37 6.12 2.66
N VAL A 84 -3.42 6.19 4.00
CA VAL A 84 -4.22 5.25 4.79
C VAL A 84 -5.70 5.36 4.43
N VAL A 85 -6.23 6.58 4.33
CA VAL A 85 -7.63 6.81 3.92
C VAL A 85 -7.91 6.26 2.51
N TYR A 86 -7.02 6.47 1.56
CA TYR A 86 -7.19 5.96 0.20
C TYR A 86 -7.15 4.44 0.12
N LEU A 87 -6.30 3.79 0.92
CA LEU A 87 -6.22 2.33 0.97
C LEU A 87 -7.49 1.72 1.58
N ASP A 88 -8.03 2.33 2.63
CA ASP A 88 -9.31 1.90 3.22
C ASP A 88 -10.47 2.06 2.21
N GLN A 89 -10.49 3.16 1.47
CA GLN A 89 -11.47 3.38 0.40
C GLN A 89 -11.32 2.37 -0.74
N ALA A 90 -10.09 2.00 -1.11
CA ALA A 90 -9.84 1.01 -2.15
C ALA A 90 -10.45 -0.35 -1.82
N VAL A 91 -10.43 -0.76 -0.54
CA VAL A 91 -11.08 -1.99 -0.08
C VAL A 91 -12.61 -1.91 -0.29
N GLU A 92 -13.23 -0.81 0.11
CA GLU A 92 -14.68 -0.63 0.01
C GLU A 92 -15.14 -0.56 -1.46
N LEU A 93 -14.41 0.17 -2.30
CA LEU A 93 -14.65 0.23 -3.74
C LEU A 93 -14.54 -1.15 -4.40
N PHE A 94 -13.49 -1.90 -4.07
CA PHE A 94 -13.32 -3.25 -4.59
C PHE A 94 -14.46 -4.19 -4.19
N LYS A 95 -14.86 -4.17 -2.91
CA LYS A 95 -15.99 -4.98 -2.40
C LYS A 95 -17.33 -4.59 -3.04
N SER A 96 -17.52 -3.33 -3.39
CA SER A 96 -18.74 -2.84 -4.03
C SER A 96 -18.90 -3.26 -5.50
N GLY A 97 -17.85 -3.86 -6.12
CA GLY A 97 -17.84 -4.25 -7.53
C GLY A 97 -17.48 -3.11 -8.49
N ALA A 98 -17.11 -1.94 -7.96
CA ALA A 98 -16.58 -0.81 -8.72
C ALA A 98 -15.09 -1.03 -9.08
N ASN A 99 -14.81 -2.06 -9.87
CA ASN A 99 -13.44 -2.48 -10.22
C ASN A 99 -12.66 -1.46 -11.08
N GLY A 100 -13.30 -0.38 -11.55
CA GLY A 100 -12.70 0.64 -12.41
C GLY A 100 -12.04 1.81 -11.69
N GLU A 101 -12.23 1.98 -10.37
CA GLU A 101 -11.77 3.19 -9.65
C GLU A 101 -10.47 3.00 -8.85
N VAL A 102 -10.07 1.76 -8.56
CA VAL A 102 -8.87 1.45 -7.77
C VAL A 102 -7.58 1.85 -8.50
N GLU A 103 -7.56 1.75 -9.83
CA GLU A 103 -6.40 2.08 -10.68
C GLU A 103 -6.16 3.60 -10.81
N THR A 104 -7.24 4.39 -10.76
CA THR A 104 -7.18 5.86 -10.83
C THR A 104 -6.62 6.52 -9.57
N GLN A 105 -6.82 5.92 -8.39
CA GLN A 105 -6.33 6.51 -7.14
C GLN A 105 -4.81 6.34 -6.98
N GLY A 106 -4.27 5.17 -7.35
CA GLY A 106 -2.84 4.87 -7.22
C GLY A 106 -1.95 5.71 -8.16
N THR A 107 -2.48 6.16 -9.29
CA THR A 107 -1.76 7.01 -10.26
C THR A 107 -1.87 8.50 -9.95
N SER A 108 -2.96 8.94 -9.33
CA SER A 108 -3.16 10.36 -8.97
C SER A 108 -2.11 10.87 -7.98
N THR A 109 -1.67 10.03 -7.03
CA THR A 109 -0.59 10.37 -6.09
C THR A 109 0.79 10.46 -6.77
N TYR A 110 0.99 9.76 -7.89
CA TYR A 110 2.25 9.75 -8.63
C TYR A 110 2.41 10.95 -9.57
N LEU A 111 1.31 11.52 -10.06
CA LEU A 111 1.31 12.63 -11.04
C LEU A 111 1.16 14.04 -10.41
N SER A 112 1.01 14.11 -9.09
CA SER A 112 0.81 15.38 -8.35
C SER A 112 2.09 15.91 -7.68
N ARG A 113 3.25 15.32 -7.98
CA ARG A 113 4.58 15.78 -7.52
C ARG A 113 5.56 15.89 -8.68
#